data_AF-A0A3A0FVG5-F1
#
_entry.id   AF-A0A3A0FVG5-F1
#
_cell.length_a   1.000
_cell.length_b   1.000
_cell.length_c   1.000
_cell.angle_alpha   90.00
_cell.angle_beta   90.00
_cell.angle_gamma   90.00
#
_symmetry.space_group_name_H-M   'P 1'
#
loop_
_entity.id
_entity.type
_entity.pdbx_description
1 polymer ?
#
loop_
_entity_poly.entity_id
_entity_poly.type
_entity_poly.pdbx_seq_one_letter_code
_entity_poly.pdbx_strand_id
1 'polypeptide(L)'
;LNRVVTSDFEVLDYTEAIKILEGSGKKFEYSVKWGMDLQTEHERYLTDDHVRGPVIVVNYPKEIKAFYMRRNDDGKTVRAMDVLVPRLGEIIGGSQREERHDVLADRIQEMGLPKDNYWWYLDLRRYGTVPHSGFGLGFERFLTYVTGMHNVRDVIACPRYPGFAKF
;
A
#
# COMPACT_ATOMS: atom_id res chain seq x y z
N LEU A 1 5.70 -10.07 18.16
CA LEU A 1 4.31 -10.56 17.94
C LEU A 1 3.37 -10.05 19.02
N ASN A 2 3.53 -10.42 20.30
CA ASN A 2 2.63 -9.98 21.39
C ASN A 2 2.33 -8.48 21.36
N ARG A 3 3.35 -7.64 21.18
CA ARG A 3 3.17 -6.19 21.06
C ARG A 3 2.19 -5.78 19.95
N VAL A 4 2.31 -6.32 18.74
CA VAL A 4 1.40 -5.98 17.62
C VAL A 4 -0.01 -6.53 17.85
N VAL A 5 -0.13 -7.72 18.46
CA VAL A 5 -1.43 -8.33 18.76
C VAL A 5 -2.21 -7.52 19.80
N THR A 6 -1.52 -6.87 20.74
CA THR A 6 -2.14 -6.08 21.82
C THR A 6 -2.15 -4.58 21.56
N SER A 7 -1.54 -4.11 20.47
CA SER A 7 -1.48 -2.70 20.12
C SER A 7 -2.64 -2.32 19.22
N ASP A 8 -3.19 -1.13 19.46
CA ASP A 8 -4.01 -0.46 18.47
C ASP A 8 -3.16 -0.05 17.26
N PHE A 9 -3.78 -0.03 16.09
CA PHE A 9 -3.13 0.40 14.86
C PHE A 9 -3.32 1.90 14.71
N GLU A 10 -2.21 2.64 14.68
CA GLU A 10 -2.25 4.08 14.46
C GLU A 10 -2.61 4.36 13.00
N VAL A 11 -3.59 5.21 12.74
CA VAL A 11 -4.00 5.56 11.37
C VAL A 11 -3.47 6.94 11.05
N LEU A 12 -2.61 7.04 10.03
CA LEU A 12 -2.01 8.29 9.58
C LEU A 12 -2.40 8.60 8.14
N ASP A 13 -2.79 9.84 7.87
CA ASP A 13 -2.84 10.31 6.48
C ASP A 13 -1.43 10.33 5.89
N TYR A 14 -1.28 9.94 4.62
CA TYR A 14 -0.01 10.00 3.89
C TYR A 14 0.64 11.39 4.00
N THR A 15 -0.19 12.43 3.91
CA THR A 15 0.29 13.82 4.01
C THR A 15 0.87 14.13 5.39
N GLU A 16 0.33 13.53 6.45
CA GLU A 16 0.88 13.64 7.80
C GLU A 16 2.15 12.80 7.96
N ALA A 17 2.15 11.57 7.44
CA ALA A 17 3.33 10.72 7.42
C ALA A 17 4.55 11.40 6.77
N ILE A 18 4.34 12.10 5.64
CA ILE A 18 5.40 12.91 4.99
C ILE A 18 5.89 14.02 5.92
N LYS A 19 5.00 14.77 6.59
CA LYS A 19 5.40 15.83 7.53
C LYS A 19 6.22 15.28 8.70
N ILE A 20 5.83 14.13 9.24
CA ILE A 20 6.56 13.44 10.32
C ILE A 20 7.96 13.06 9.84
N LEU A 21 8.08 12.51 8.64
CA LEU A 21 9.35 12.09 8.06
C LEU A 21 10.26 13.29 7.77
N GLU A 22 9.74 14.36 7.16
CA GLU A 22 10.47 15.61 6.90
C GLU A 22 10.93 16.28 8.21
N GLY A 23 10.10 16.23 9.26
CA GLY A 23 10.40 16.77 10.59
C GLY A 23 11.24 15.88 11.50
N SER A 24 11.61 14.67 11.06
CA SER A 24 12.27 13.66 11.89
C SER A 24 13.70 14.02 12.33
N GLY A 25 14.38 14.88 11.58
CA GLY A 25 15.81 15.15 11.72
C GLY A 25 16.72 13.97 11.35
N LYS A 26 16.15 12.83 10.88
CA LYS A 26 16.90 11.65 10.45
C LYS A 26 17.36 11.83 9.00
N LYS A 27 18.57 11.36 8.70
CA LYS A 27 19.05 11.27 7.32
C LYS A 27 18.58 9.94 6.72
N PHE A 28 17.72 10.03 5.72
CA PHE A 28 17.27 8.91 4.90
C PHE A 28 18.13 8.80 3.64
N GLU A 29 18.28 7.58 3.11
CA GLU A 29 18.96 7.35 1.84
C GLU A 29 18.12 7.89 0.68
N TYR A 30 16.81 7.67 0.73
CA TYR A 30 15.84 8.21 -0.21
C TYR A 30 15.31 9.55 0.29
N SER A 31 15.16 10.52 -0.62
CA SER A 31 14.56 11.81 -0.26
C SER A 31 13.15 11.61 0.27
N VAL A 32 12.67 12.44 1.19
CA VAL A 32 11.27 12.46 1.64
C VAL A 32 10.60 13.72 1.06
N LYS A 33 9.60 13.54 0.19
CA LYS A 33 8.80 14.63 -0.40
C LYS A 33 7.38 14.17 -0.70
N TRP A 34 6.39 15.06 -0.61
CA TRP A 34 5.02 14.73 -1.00
C TRP A 34 4.94 14.35 -2.49
N GLY A 35 4.24 13.25 -2.79
CA GLY A 35 4.08 12.74 -4.16
C GLY A 35 4.99 11.57 -4.52
N MET A 36 5.88 11.15 -3.61
CA MET A 36 6.67 9.93 -3.77
C MET A 36 6.04 8.75 -3.01
N ASP A 37 6.39 7.53 -3.41
CA ASP A 37 6.05 6.36 -2.61
C ASP A 37 7.01 6.21 -1.42
N LEU A 38 6.49 5.73 -0.29
CA LEU A 38 7.30 5.49 0.89
C LEU A 38 8.27 4.32 0.61
N GLN A 39 9.49 4.43 1.15
CA GLN A 39 10.47 3.35 1.08
C GLN A 39 10.46 2.61 2.41
N THR A 40 10.98 1.37 2.42
CA THR A 40 11.03 0.55 3.64
C THR A 40 11.67 1.27 4.82
N GLU A 41 12.68 2.12 4.61
CA GLU A 41 13.30 2.90 5.69
C GLU A 41 12.35 3.95 6.30
N HIS A 42 11.48 4.56 5.48
CA HIS A 42 10.47 5.53 5.90
C HIS A 42 9.36 4.83 6.69
N GLU A 43 8.85 3.71 6.17
CA GLU A 43 7.84 2.89 6.83
C GLU A 43 8.33 2.37 8.19
N ARG A 44 9.58 1.92 8.23
CA ARG A 44 10.22 1.47 9.46
C ARG A 44 10.44 2.61 10.43
N TYR A 45 10.77 3.81 9.98
CA TYR A 45 10.84 4.96 10.88
C TYR A 45 9.47 5.25 11.54
N LEU A 46 8.40 5.25 10.74
CA LEU A 46 7.05 5.48 11.28
C LEU A 46 6.66 4.42 12.32
N THR A 47 6.94 3.14 12.04
CA THR A 47 6.56 2.02 12.91
C THR A 47 7.51 1.76 14.08
N ASP A 48 8.83 1.77 13.85
CA ASP A 48 9.87 1.44 14.85
C ASP A 48 10.22 2.64 15.75
N ASP A 49 10.36 3.84 15.18
CA ASP A 49 10.89 5.02 15.88
C ASP A 49 9.77 5.96 16.39
N HIS A 50 8.82 6.33 15.52
CA HIS A 50 7.79 7.33 15.81
C HIS A 50 6.62 6.77 16.62
N VAL A 51 5.81 5.88 16.03
CA VAL A 51 4.63 5.27 16.69
C VAL A 51 5.05 4.16 17.65
N ARG A 52 6.16 3.48 17.37
CA ARG A 52 6.62 2.29 18.11
C ARG A 52 5.54 1.21 18.16
N GLY A 53 4.88 0.98 17.04
CA GLY A 53 3.70 0.14 16.88
C GLY A 53 3.33 -0.06 15.42
N PRO A 54 2.27 -0.84 15.12
CA PRO A 54 1.74 -0.95 13.78
C PRO A 54 1.07 0.35 13.34
N VAL A 55 1.18 0.68 12.05
CA VAL A 55 0.66 1.91 11.45
C VAL A 55 -0.13 1.58 10.19
N ILE A 56 -1.26 2.24 9.96
CA ILE A 56 -1.99 2.20 8.70
C ILE A 56 -1.85 3.57 8.07
N VAL A 57 -1.14 3.65 6.95
CA VAL A 57 -1.04 4.90 6.19
C VAL A 57 -2.17 4.93 5.17
N VAL A 58 -2.93 6.02 5.11
CA VAL A 58 -4.10 6.16 4.23
C VAL A 58 -4.00 7.36 3.28
N ASN A 59 -4.86 7.41 2.27
CA ASN A 59 -5.02 8.59 1.40
C ASN A 59 -3.75 8.99 0.62
N TYR A 60 -3.17 8.03 -0.10
CA TYR A 60 -1.99 8.25 -0.94
C TYR A 60 -2.27 9.13 -2.17
N PRO A 61 -1.26 9.82 -2.74
CA PRO A 61 -1.39 10.56 -3.99
C PRO A 61 -1.86 9.66 -5.13
N LYS A 62 -2.77 10.16 -5.98
CA LYS A 62 -3.32 9.36 -7.08
C LYS A 62 -2.26 8.99 -8.12
N GLU A 63 -1.25 9.83 -8.30
CA GLU A 63 -0.21 9.72 -9.33
C GLU A 63 0.67 8.48 -9.15
N ILE A 64 0.82 8.00 -7.91
CA ILE A 64 1.69 6.86 -7.57
C ILE A 64 0.91 5.58 -7.26
N LYS A 65 -0.41 5.59 -7.36
CA LYS A 65 -1.27 4.44 -7.06
C LYS A 65 -2.06 4.01 -8.30
N ALA A 66 -2.58 2.77 -8.24
CA ALA A 66 -3.22 2.12 -9.37
C ALA A 66 -4.55 2.79 -9.79
N PHE A 67 -4.92 2.64 -11.07
CA PHE A 67 -6.09 3.26 -11.69
C PHE A 67 -7.43 2.92 -11.00
N TYR A 68 -7.53 1.76 -10.35
CA TYR A 68 -8.77 1.25 -9.77
C TYR A 68 -9.07 1.82 -8.37
N MET A 69 -8.15 2.58 -7.76
CA MET A 69 -8.35 3.12 -6.40
C MET A 69 -9.27 4.33 -6.43
N ARG A 70 -10.27 4.36 -5.53
CA ARG A 70 -11.29 5.44 -5.52
C ARG A 70 -10.63 6.79 -5.28
N ARG A 71 -10.89 7.77 -6.14
CA ARG A 71 -10.43 9.15 -5.96
C ARG A 71 -11.16 9.80 -4.79
N ASN A 72 -10.40 10.44 -3.91
CA ASN A 72 -10.93 11.28 -2.84
C ASN A 72 -11.49 12.58 -3.39
N ASP A 73 -12.31 13.24 -2.58
CA ASP A 73 -13.01 14.47 -2.95
C ASP A 73 -12.06 15.68 -3.00
N ASP A 74 -10.82 15.52 -2.48
CA ASP A 74 -9.74 16.51 -2.57
C ASP A 74 -9.12 16.63 -3.97
N GLY A 75 -9.44 15.71 -4.88
CA GLY A 75 -8.93 15.66 -6.25
C GLY A 75 -7.46 15.24 -6.43
N LYS A 76 -6.74 15.02 -5.32
CA LYS A 76 -5.29 14.76 -5.26
C LYS A 76 -4.96 13.36 -4.78
N THR A 77 -5.75 12.79 -3.88
CA THR A 77 -5.47 11.50 -3.26
C THR A 77 -6.48 10.43 -3.67
N VAL A 78 -6.16 9.18 -3.35
CA VAL A 78 -7.04 8.02 -3.49
C VAL A 78 -7.23 7.32 -2.15
N ARG A 79 -8.36 6.65 -1.96
CA ARG A 79 -8.67 5.82 -0.77
C ARG A 79 -7.85 4.53 -0.73
N ALA A 80 -6.54 4.68 -0.72
CA ALA A 80 -5.55 3.64 -0.49
C ALA A 80 -5.27 3.49 1.01
N MET A 81 -4.86 2.29 1.41
CA MET A 81 -4.32 2.02 2.73
C MET A 81 -3.20 0.99 2.63
N ASP A 82 -2.10 1.27 3.32
CA ASP A 82 -0.96 0.36 3.47
C ASP A 82 -0.76 0.11 4.98
N VAL A 83 -0.80 -1.16 5.38
CA VAL A 83 -0.58 -1.58 6.78
C VAL A 83 0.89 -1.90 6.96
N LEU A 84 1.52 -1.16 7.86
CA LEU A 84 2.93 -1.23 8.18
C LEU A 84 3.11 -1.88 9.55
N VAL A 85 4.03 -2.84 9.63
CA VAL A 85 4.39 -3.48 10.90
C VAL A 85 5.86 -3.23 11.24
N PRO A 86 6.20 -3.12 12.54
CA PRO A 86 7.58 -2.92 12.99
C PRO A 86 8.55 -3.95 12.38
N ARG A 87 9.80 -3.55 12.15
CA ARG A 87 10.90 -4.36 11.57
C ARG A 87 10.77 -4.78 10.10
N LEU A 88 9.56 -4.85 9.54
CA LEU A 88 9.33 -5.32 8.16
C LEU A 88 8.91 -4.19 7.21
N GLY A 89 8.06 -3.26 7.67
CA GLY A 89 7.36 -2.30 6.80
C GLY A 89 6.01 -2.86 6.35
N GLU A 90 5.62 -2.62 5.11
CA GLU A 90 4.32 -3.02 4.57
C GLU A 90 4.06 -4.54 4.67
N ILE A 91 2.84 -4.92 5.05
CA ILE A 91 2.36 -6.32 5.04
C ILE A 91 1.05 -6.49 4.27
N ILE A 92 0.17 -5.49 4.32
CA ILE A 92 -1.11 -5.47 3.61
C ILE A 92 -1.20 -4.17 2.83
N GLY A 93 -1.59 -4.27 1.56
CA GLY A 93 -1.91 -3.13 0.71
C GLY A 93 -3.34 -3.23 0.20
N GLY A 94 -4.10 -2.15 0.26
CA GLY A 94 -5.51 -2.16 -0.10
C GLY A 94 -6.08 -0.82 -0.51
N SER A 95 -7.32 -0.84 -0.96
CA SER A 95 -8.06 0.38 -1.27
C SER A 95 -9.56 0.14 -1.38
N GLN A 96 -10.32 1.21 -1.20
CA GLN A 96 -11.65 1.28 -1.79
C GLN A 96 -11.51 1.36 -3.31
N ARG A 97 -12.33 0.59 -4.02
CA ARG A 97 -12.31 0.57 -5.49
C ARG A 97 -13.16 1.70 -6.03
N GLU A 98 -12.74 2.30 -7.15
CA GLU A 98 -13.53 3.32 -7.83
C GLU A 98 -14.81 2.68 -8.40
N GLU A 99 -15.93 3.03 -7.79
CA GLU A 99 -17.26 2.54 -8.13
C GLU A 99 -17.93 3.39 -9.22
N ARG A 100 -17.50 4.64 -9.40
CA ARG A 100 -18.11 5.54 -10.40
C ARG A 100 -17.54 5.24 -11.78
N HIS A 101 -18.40 4.76 -12.69
CA HIS A 101 -18.01 4.33 -14.03
C HIS A 101 -17.18 5.38 -14.78
N ASP A 102 -17.65 6.62 -14.83
CA ASP A 102 -17.01 7.68 -15.63
C ASP A 102 -15.64 8.06 -15.06
N VAL A 103 -15.55 8.17 -13.73
CA VAL A 103 -14.28 8.47 -13.04
C VAL A 103 -13.24 7.36 -13.29
N LEU A 104 -13.66 6.10 -13.27
CA LEU A 104 -12.79 4.96 -13.56
C LEU A 104 -12.35 4.94 -15.03
N ALA A 105 -13.28 5.19 -15.97
CA ALA A 105 -13.00 5.22 -17.39
C ALA A 105 -12.01 6.34 -17.75
N ASP A 106 -12.20 7.53 -17.18
CA ASP A 106 -11.30 8.67 -17.34
C ASP A 106 -9.91 8.33 -16.79
N ARG A 107 -9.83 7.68 -15.62
CA ARG A 107 -8.54 7.31 -15.02
C ARG A 107 -7.77 6.28 -15.85
N ILE A 108 -8.46 5.30 -16.45
CA ILE A 108 -7.86 4.33 -17.37
C ILE A 108 -7.24 5.06 -18.58
N GLN A 109 -7.96 6.05 -19.13
CA GLN A 109 -7.47 6.87 -20.24
C GLN A 109 -6.29 7.77 -19.82
N GLU A 110 -6.36 8.44 -18.67
CA GLU A 110 -5.28 9.26 -18.10
C GLU A 110 -3.97 8.47 -17.96
N MET A 111 -4.05 7.18 -17.61
CA MET A 111 -2.90 6.29 -17.45
C MET A 111 -2.45 5.61 -18.74
N GLY A 112 -3.08 5.92 -19.89
CA GLY A 112 -2.73 5.34 -21.20
C GLY A 112 -3.05 3.85 -21.32
N LEU A 113 -3.97 3.33 -20.51
CA LEU A 113 -4.35 1.92 -20.50
C LEU A 113 -5.38 1.63 -21.62
N PRO A 114 -5.24 0.55 -22.41
CA PRO A 114 -6.18 0.23 -23.49
C PRO A 114 -7.57 -0.10 -22.94
N LYS A 115 -8.53 0.82 -23.09
CA LYS A 115 -9.89 0.71 -22.53
C LYS A 115 -10.60 -0.60 -22.92
N ASP A 116 -10.36 -1.08 -24.12
CA ASP A 116 -10.94 -2.34 -24.63
C ASP A 116 -10.53 -3.55 -23.79
N ASN A 117 -9.37 -3.56 -23.11
CA ASN A 117 -9.01 -4.66 -22.22
C ASN A 117 -9.81 -4.68 -20.91
N TYR A 118 -10.49 -3.58 -20.58
CA TYR A 118 -11.20 -3.36 -19.32
C TYR A 118 -12.72 -3.31 -19.48
N TRP A 119 -13.27 -3.66 -20.65
CA TRP A 119 -14.71 -3.59 -20.93
C TRP A 119 -15.54 -4.29 -19.84
N TRP A 120 -15.15 -5.52 -19.48
CA TRP A 120 -15.83 -6.34 -18.48
C TRP A 120 -15.69 -5.76 -17.07
N TYR A 121 -14.57 -5.12 -16.77
CA TYR A 121 -14.30 -4.51 -15.47
C TYR A 121 -15.08 -3.21 -15.27
N LEU A 122 -15.30 -2.46 -16.36
CA LEU A 122 -16.18 -1.28 -16.41
C LEU A 122 -17.65 -1.68 -16.30
N ASP A 123 -18.06 -2.81 -16.88
CA ASP A 123 -19.43 -3.31 -16.77
C ASP A 123 -19.84 -3.63 -15.32
N LEU A 124 -18.89 -4.01 -14.46
CA LEU A 124 -19.12 -4.14 -13.00
C LEU A 124 -19.61 -2.82 -12.35
N ARG A 125 -19.40 -1.68 -13.01
CA ARG A 125 -19.87 -0.35 -12.56
C ARG A 125 -21.20 0.05 -13.20
N ARG A 126 -21.64 -0.62 -14.26
CA ARG A 126 -22.88 -0.31 -14.99
C ARG A 126 -24.09 -1.04 -14.40
N TYR A 127 -23.91 -2.29 -13.97
CA TYR A 127 -25.01 -3.16 -13.57
C TYR A 127 -25.06 -3.34 -12.05
N GLY A 128 -25.67 -2.38 -11.34
CA GLY A 128 -25.89 -2.48 -9.90
C GLY A 128 -24.61 -2.33 -9.07
N THR A 129 -23.80 -1.32 -9.37
CA THR A 129 -22.55 -1.07 -8.64
C THR A 129 -22.79 -0.67 -7.19
N VAL A 130 -21.78 -0.93 -6.35
CA VAL A 130 -21.79 -0.61 -4.92
C VAL A 130 -20.43 -0.10 -4.48
N PRO A 131 -20.36 0.73 -3.42
CA PRO A 131 -19.10 0.99 -2.74
C PRO A 131 -18.51 -0.33 -2.22
N HIS A 132 -17.28 -0.65 -2.64
CA HIS A 132 -16.60 -1.88 -2.24
C HIS A 132 -15.10 -1.65 -2.04
N SER A 133 -14.52 -2.40 -1.11
CA SER A 133 -13.12 -2.29 -0.72
C SER A 133 -12.48 -3.68 -0.64
N GLY A 134 -11.17 -3.74 -0.80
CA GLY A 134 -10.42 -4.97 -0.61
C GLY A 134 -8.94 -4.72 -0.45
N PHE A 135 -8.22 -5.76 -0.07
CA PHE A 135 -6.79 -5.70 0.17
C PHE A 135 -6.11 -7.00 -0.28
N GLY A 136 -4.80 -6.93 -0.44
CA GLY A 136 -3.92 -8.07 -0.62
C GLY A 136 -2.99 -8.20 0.58
N LEU A 137 -2.71 -9.44 0.98
CA LEU A 137 -1.74 -9.78 2.00
C LEU A 137 -0.58 -10.53 1.34
N GLY A 138 0.64 -10.05 1.51
CA GLY A 138 1.82 -10.81 1.09
C GLY A 138 2.00 -12.01 2.01
N PHE A 139 1.59 -13.21 1.58
CA PHE A 139 1.56 -14.39 2.45
C PHE A 139 2.96 -14.76 2.95
N GLU A 140 3.97 -14.76 2.10
CA GLU A 140 5.36 -15.02 2.49
C GLU A 140 5.89 -13.91 3.41
N ARG A 141 5.54 -12.64 3.17
CA ARG A 141 5.89 -11.53 4.08
C ARG A 141 5.29 -11.74 5.47
N PHE A 142 4.04 -12.17 5.54
CA PHE A 142 3.39 -12.55 6.79
C PHE A 142 4.12 -13.71 7.48
N LEU A 143 4.47 -14.77 6.75
CA LEU A 143 5.24 -15.89 7.29
C LEU A 143 6.61 -15.43 7.81
N THR A 144 7.34 -14.60 7.07
CA THR A 144 8.60 -14.00 7.51
C THR A 144 8.41 -13.24 8.82
N TYR A 145 7.32 -12.47 8.93
CA TYR A 145 7.01 -11.70 10.14
C TYR A 145 6.73 -12.56 11.37
N VAL A 146 5.90 -13.61 11.23
CA VAL A 146 5.49 -14.45 12.37
C VAL A 146 6.56 -15.48 12.77
N THR A 147 7.36 -15.95 11.82
CA THR A 147 8.47 -16.89 12.10
C THR A 147 9.73 -16.17 12.59
N GLY A 148 9.86 -14.87 12.30
CA GLY A 148 11.05 -14.09 12.61
C GLY A 148 12.24 -14.36 11.66
N MET A 149 12.03 -15.12 10.58
CA MET A 149 13.03 -15.34 9.54
C MET A 149 13.40 -14.00 8.88
N HIS A 150 14.64 -13.89 8.41
CA HIS A 150 15.14 -12.66 7.80
C HIS A 150 14.98 -12.62 6.28
N ASN A 151 14.90 -13.78 5.63
CA ASN A 151 14.82 -13.91 4.19
C ASN A 151 13.49 -14.55 3.78
N VAL A 152 12.76 -13.88 2.87
CA VAL A 152 11.50 -14.38 2.31
C VAL A 152 11.67 -15.73 1.59
N ARG A 153 12.89 -16.05 1.14
CA ARG A 153 13.21 -17.31 0.48
C ARG A 153 13.14 -18.51 1.42
N ASP A 154 13.28 -18.29 2.72
CA ASP A 154 13.33 -19.38 3.71
C ASP A 154 11.93 -19.74 4.25
N VAL A 155 10.89 -19.02 3.83
CA VAL A 155 9.50 -19.25 4.23
C VAL A 155 8.63 -19.82 3.11
N ILE A 156 9.25 -20.22 2.01
CA ILE A 156 8.62 -20.91 0.88
C ILE A 156 9.48 -22.11 0.47
N ALA A 157 8.86 -23.24 0.14
CA ALA A 157 9.57 -24.48 -0.10
C ALA A 157 10.56 -24.41 -1.28
N CYS A 158 10.12 -23.83 -2.41
CA CYS A 158 10.93 -23.71 -3.62
C CYS A 158 10.87 -22.25 -4.12
N PRO A 159 11.68 -21.33 -3.57
CA PRO A 159 11.62 -19.91 -3.95
C PRO A 159 11.95 -19.71 -5.43
N ARG A 160 11.39 -18.65 -6.01
CA ARG A 160 11.66 -18.22 -7.39
C ARG A 160 12.11 -16.77 -7.37
N TYR A 161 13.25 -16.50 -8.00
CA TYR A 161 13.83 -15.15 -8.09
C TYR A 161 14.78 -15.09 -9.31
N PRO A 162 15.21 -13.90 -9.76
CA PRO A 162 16.05 -13.77 -10.95
C PRO A 162 17.29 -14.68 -10.89
N GLY A 163 17.45 -15.52 -11.92
CA GLY A 163 18.54 -16.50 -12.01
C GLY A 163 18.33 -17.81 -11.23
N PHE A 164 17.19 -18.02 -10.56
CA PHE A 164 16.93 -19.21 -9.74
C PHE A 164 15.52 -19.78 -9.92
N ALA A 165 15.47 -21.00 -10.47
CA ALA A 165 14.24 -21.76 -10.69
C ALA A 165 14.39 -23.27 -10.35
N LYS A 166 15.37 -23.62 -9.50
CA LYS A 166 15.59 -25.00 -9.03
C LYS A 166 14.66 -25.31 -7.85
N PHE A 167 14.51 -26.60 -7.53
CA PHE A 167 13.76 -27.05 -6.34
C PHE A 167 14.60 -26.91 -5.09
#